data_AF-A0A6P7U917-F1
#
_entry.id   AF-A0A6P7U917-F1
#
_cell.length_a   1.000
_cell.length_b   1.000
_cell.length_c   1.000
_cell.angle_alpha   90.00
_cell.angle_beta   90.00
_cell.angle_gamma   90.00
#
_symmetry.space_group_name_H-M   'P 1'
#
loop_
_entity.id
_entity.type
_entity.pdbx_description
1 polymer ?
#
loop_
_entity_poly.entity_id
_entity_poly.type
_entity_poly.pdbx_seq_one_letter_code
_entity_poly.pdbx_strand_id
1 'polypeptide(L)'
;MNGVNNFFEAVGLEKNVEKSATNLANLGSEAKLLNGVEGYRYLGVLEDRRSDVLKSEVLKALFGELKKRIDNLSKTKLNSCKLFKAINEHALSLYNYYIGLVDIEPLEFEQIDKNVRSILVHHRIHLKPANKERLYLPRDQFGRGLVSITHKNERILLQFLRDLETKSRYCIRKEGILRVINSKRTHLATIAEYLKRKYNIQDIGSLDLNMLRELQKNSLIEQIMKKPLHAILFDCLNDSNVDVAESSHLLLHGNNSPRSEALLCFIQERNLFFDNVGAICSHCNSSKKTVDHLATRCGRMLNSDYLRRHNEVMKCVHLHLCREYGIKKSKKLKTHSVQSVVANNSVEIRVDTTINTDTKVENNKPDIFVLDKMRNTITLIEIGITSQKKLKQVEVEKLHKYDLLASELGLIHKAKVTIVPLVLTWDGVVSKYYKHHCDTIGLEELTRAYIQSECDGFDLRSPFKPFLDAKFGRKSALRRLDIAGFQVHPTGDPNKFYVANAKNRDYSSFSELTFSENCSFLNMTSDNLNMLSKLAEIFGYDE
;
A
#
# COMPACT_ATOMS: atom_id res chain seq x y z
N MET A 1 -3.94 -18.15 -55.00
CA MET A 1 -3.22 -19.13 -54.16
C MET A 1 -2.09 -19.82 -54.91
N ASN A 2 -2.25 -20.23 -56.18
CA ASN A 2 -1.17 -20.85 -56.96
C ASN A 2 0.15 -20.05 -56.94
N GLY A 3 0.13 -18.73 -57.09
CA GLY A 3 1.35 -17.92 -56.98
C GLY A 3 2.00 -17.93 -55.59
N VAL A 4 1.21 -18.07 -54.52
CA VAL A 4 1.73 -18.20 -53.15
C VAL A 4 2.29 -19.59 -52.93
N ASN A 5 1.59 -20.64 -53.34
CA ASN A 5 2.06 -22.01 -53.21
C ASN A 5 3.35 -22.23 -54.03
N ASN A 6 3.42 -21.72 -55.27
CA ASN A 6 4.62 -21.75 -56.11
C ASN A 6 5.78 -20.96 -55.47
N PHE A 7 5.51 -19.85 -54.80
CA PHE A 7 6.54 -19.11 -54.07
C PHE A 7 7.09 -19.94 -52.92
N PHE A 8 6.22 -20.51 -52.08
CA PHE A 8 6.60 -21.39 -50.97
C PHE A 8 7.45 -22.57 -51.45
N GLU A 9 7.03 -23.24 -52.52
CA GLU A 9 7.77 -24.33 -53.16
C GLU A 9 9.14 -23.85 -53.68
N ALA A 10 9.20 -22.72 -54.38
CA ALA A 10 10.44 -22.16 -54.90
C ALA A 10 11.45 -21.75 -53.82
N VAL A 11 10.98 -21.37 -52.62
CA VAL A 11 11.85 -21.04 -51.48
C VAL A 11 12.06 -22.21 -50.50
N GLY A 12 11.51 -23.39 -50.78
CA GLY A 12 11.63 -24.58 -49.92
C GLY A 12 10.91 -24.46 -48.58
N LEU A 13 9.80 -23.72 -48.53
CA LEU A 13 8.95 -23.58 -47.34
C LEU A 13 7.60 -24.26 -47.55
N GLU A 14 7.00 -24.74 -46.47
CA GLU A 14 5.65 -25.32 -46.47
C GLU A 14 4.68 -24.47 -45.65
N LYS A 15 3.43 -24.38 -46.11
CA LYS A 15 2.34 -23.68 -45.44
C LYS A 15 1.68 -24.59 -44.41
N ASN A 16 1.60 -24.14 -43.15
CA ASN A 16 0.82 -24.84 -42.13
C ASN A 16 -0.67 -24.53 -42.31
N VAL A 17 -1.43 -25.52 -42.79
CA VAL A 17 -2.88 -25.39 -43.08
C VAL A 17 -3.69 -25.11 -41.81
N GLU A 18 -3.33 -25.71 -40.67
CA GLU A 18 -4.05 -25.53 -39.39
C GLU A 18 -3.94 -24.10 -38.84
N LYS A 19 -2.82 -23.42 -39.12
CA LYS A 19 -2.57 -22.03 -38.73
C LYS A 19 -2.97 -21.01 -39.81
N SER A 20 -3.29 -21.49 -41.01
CA SER A 20 -3.74 -20.64 -42.12
C SER A 20 -5.23 -20.44 -42.04
N ALA A 21 -5.70 -19.22 -42.25
CA ALA A 21 -7.12 -18.88 -42.28
C ALA A 21 -7.47 -18.18 -43.59
N THR A 22 -8.70 -18.39 -44.08
CA THR A 22 -9.21 -17.77 -45.31
C THR A 22 -10.67 -17.35 -45.14
N ASN A 23 -11.05 -16.24 -45.78
CA ASN A 23 -12.44 -15.78 -45.89
C ASN A 23 -13.10 -16.19 -47.22
N LEU A 24 -12.36 -16.89 -48.08
CA LEU A 24 -12.81 -17.35 -49.40
C LEU A 24 -13.19 -18.83 -49.36
N ALA A 25 -14.46 -19.13 -49.66
CA ALA A 25 -15.02 -20.48 -49.60
C ALA A 25 -14.30 -21.49 -50.52
N ASN A 26 -13.80 -21.03 -51.67
CA ASN A 26 -13.06 -21.84 -52.63
C ASN A 26 -11.65 -22.25 -52.17
N LEU A 27 -11.18 -21.74 -51.02
CA LEU A 27 -9.86 -22.05 -50.45
C LEU A 27 -9.93 -22.88 -49.16
N GLY A 28 -11.12 -23.40 -48.81
CA GLY A 28 -11.34 -24.14 -47.56
C GLY A 28 -10.59 -25.47 -47.45
N SER A 29 -10.07 -26.02 -48.56
CA SER A 29 -9.19 -27.20 -48.58
C SER A 29 -7.74 -26.88 -48.22
N GLU A 30 -7.32 -25.62 -48.33
CA GLU A 30 -5.92 -25.17 -48.18
C GLU A 30 -5.67 -24.32 -46.93
N ALA A 31 -6.73 -23.91 -46.23
CA ALA A 31 -6.70 -23.11 -45.01
C ALA A 31 -8.03 -23.26 -44.26
N LYS A 32 -8.02 -23.03 -42.95
CA LYS A 32 -9.24 -23.02 -42.15
C LYS A 32 -10.18 -21.90 -42.64
N LEU A 33 -11.36 -22.27 -43.12
CA LEU A 33 -12.39 -21.30 -43.50
C LEU A 33 -12.94 -20.61 -42.25
N LEU A 34 -12.91 -19.29 -42.22
CA LEU A 34 -13.50 -18.50 -41.14
C LEU A 34 -15.02 -18.43 -41.33
N ASN A 35 -15.75 -19.17 -40.51
CA ASN A 35 -17.21 -19.06 -40.41
C ASN A 35 -17.57 -17.64 -39.95
N GLY A 36 -18.72 -17.11 -40.35
CA GLY A 36 -19.07 -15.68 -40.14
C GLY A 36 -19.06 -15.18 -38.67
N VAL A 37 -18.94 -16.07 -37.69
CA VAL A 37 -18.86 -15.80 -36.24
C VAL A 37 -17.45 -16.03 -35.68
N GLU A 38 -16.55 -16.72 -36.42
CA GLU A 38 -15.20 -17.04 -35.97
C GLU A 38 -14.21 -15.92 -36.34
N GLY A 39 -13.44 -15.46 -35.34
CA GLY A 39 -12.30 -14.56 -35.55
C GLY A 39 -10.97 -15.31 -35.71
N TYR A 40 -9.95 -14.62 -36.23
CA TYR A 40 -8.58 -15.09 -36.29
C TYR A 40 -7.66 -14.17 -35.49
N ARG A 41 -6.52 -14.68 -35.01
CA ARG A 41 -5.54 -13.88 -34.27
C ARG A 41 -4.44 -13.40 -35.20
N TYR A 42 -4.35 -12.09 -35.39
CA TYR A 42 -3.25 -11.44 -36.09
C TYR A 42 -2.35 -10.71 -35.09
N LEU A 43 -1.08 -11.11 -35.00
CA LEU A 43 -0.11 -10.54 -34.06
C LEU A 43 -0.65 -10.39 -32.62
N GLY A 44 -1.43 -11.38 -32.17
CA GLY A 44 -2.02 -11.42 -30.83
C GLY A 44 -3.31 -10.61 -30.62
N VAL A 45 -3.82 -9.91 -31.65
CA VAL A 45 -5.12 -9.22 -31.65
C VAL A 45 -6.15 -10.11 -32.34
N LEU A 46 -7.34 -10.22 -31.74
CA LEU A 46 -8.43 -11.00 -32.32
C LEU A 46 -9.24 -10.11 -33.28
N GLU A 47 -9.32 -10.54 -34.53
CA GLU A 47 -9.97 -9.85 -35.63
C GLU A 47 -11.06 -10.72 -36.24
N ASP A 48 -12.11 -10.11 -36.75
CA ASP A 48 -13.15 -10.79 -37.51
C ASP A 48 -12.74 -10.98 -38.99
N ARG A 49 -13.62 -11.58 -39.80
CA ARG A 49 -13.39 -11.78 -41.25
C ARG A 49 -13.19 -10.50 -42.08
N ARG A 50 -13.56 -9.33 -41.53
CA ARG A 50 -13.38 -8.01 -42.15
C ARG A 50 -12.11 -7.32 -41.65
N SER A 51 -11.31 -8.02 -40.84
CA SER A 51 -10.14 -7.48 -40.15
C SER A 51 -10.51 -6.38 -39.15
N ASP A 52 -11.76 -6.37 -38.67
CA ASP A 52 -12.19 -5.49 -37.58
C ASP A 52 -11.85 -6.16 -36.24
N VAL A 53 -11.31 -5.38 -35.30
CA VAL A 53 -10.90 -5.89 -33.98
C VAL A 53 -12.12 -6.25 -33.13
N LEU A 54 -12.17 -7.48 -32.63
CA LEU A 54 -13.17 -7.94 -31.66
C LEU A 54 -12.88 -7.38 -30.25
N LYS A 55 -13.02 -6.07 -30.10
CA LYS A 55 -12.64 -5.28 -28.91
C LYS A 55 -13.09 -5.91 -27.59
N SER A 56 -14.38 -6.26 -27.47
CA SER A 56 -14.94 -6.82 -26.24
C SER A 56 -14.26 -8.14 -25.84
N GLU A 57 -14.03 -9.04 -26.80
CA GLU A 57 -13.40 -10.32 -26.56
C GLU A 57 -11.92 -10.17 -26.21
N VAL A 58 -11.21 -9.27 -26.89
CA VAL A 58 -9.82 -8.94 -26.57
C VAL A 58 -9.71 -8.40 -25.15
N LEU A 59 -10.54 -7.43 -24.76
CA LEU A 59 -10.52 -6.85 -23.43
C LEU A 59 -10.89 -7.87 -22.34
N LYS A 60 -11.86 -8.76 -22.61
CA LYS A 60 -12.23 -9.86 -21.70
C LYS A 60 -11.09 -10.85 -21.50
N ALA A 61 -10.42 -11.24 -22.59
CA ALA A 61 -9.26 -12.13 -22.52
C ALA A 61 -8.10 -11.50 -21.74
N LEU A 62 -7.79 -10.22 -22.00
CA LEU A 62 -6.76 -9.48 -21.27
C LEU A 62 -7.07 -9.36 -19.79
N PHE A 63 -8.32 -9.06 -19.45
CA PHE A 63 -8.74 -8.97 -18.05
C PHE A 63 -8.64 -10.34 -17.34
N GLY A 64 -9.02 -11.43 -18.02
CA GLY A 64 -8.87 -12.79 -17.49
C GLY A 64 -7.42 -13.14 -17.17
N GLU A 65 -6.49 -12.83 -18.08
CA GLU A 65 -5.06 -13.08 -17.87
C GLU A 65 -4.47 -12.13 -16.81
N LEU A 66 -4.85 -10.85 -16.81
CA LEU A 66 -4.49 -9.89 -15.76
C LEU A 66 -4.89 -10.42 -14.37
N LYS A 67 -6.15 -10.84 -14.22
CA LYS A 67 -6.68 -11.38 -12.97
C LYS A 67 -5.87 -12.60 -12.52
N LYS A 68 -5.63 -13.55 -13.43
CA LYS A 68 -4.80 -14.74 -13.16
C LYS A 68 -3.40 -14.37 -12.67
N ARG A 69 -2.76 -13.38 -13.28
CA ARG A 69 -1.42 -12.89 -12.84
C ARG A 69 -1.46 -12.28 -11.45
N ILE A 70 -2.43 -11.41 -11.16
CA ILE A 70 -2.58 -10.80 -9.82
C ILE A 70 -2.90 -11.87 -8.77
N ASP A 71 -3.79 -12.83 -9.09
CA ASP A 71 -4.16 -13.94 -8.20
C ASP A 71 -2.98 -14.87 -7.88
N ASN A 72 -2.05 -15.06 -8.83
CA ASN A 72 -0.83 -15.82 -8.59
C ASN A 72 0.18 -15.02 -7.76
N LEU A 73 0.35 -13.73 -8.07
CA LEU A 73 1.22 -12.83 -7.32
C LEU A 73 0.77 -12.68 -5.86
N SER A 74 -0.54 -12.64 -5.59
CA SER A 74 -1.08 -12.51 -4.23
C SER A 74 -0.82 -13.71 -3.33
N LYS A 75 -0.52 -14.88 -3.92
CA LYS A 75 -0.13 -16.12 -3.20
C LYS A 75 1.35 -16.17 -2.84
N THR A 76 2.17 -15.28 -3.42
CA THR A 76 3.61 -15.23 -3.13
C THR A 76 3.89 -14.64 -1.75
N LYS A 77 5.11 -14.84 -1.24
CA LYS A 77 5.58 -14.25 0.03
C LYS A 77 6.29 -12.90 -0.17
N LEU A 78 6.00 -12.20 -1.28
CA LEU A 78 6.58 -10.89 -1.55
C LEU A 78 6.10 -9.87 -0.52
N ASN A 79 6.99 -8.96 -0.12
CA ASN A 79 6.59 -7.77 0.61
C ASN A 79 5.81 -6.82 -0.33
N SER A 80 5.14 -5.83 0.25
CA SER A 80 4.26 -4.93 -0.50
C SER A 80 4.99 -4.20 -1.63
N CYS A 81 6.18 -3.64 -1.37
CA CYS A 81 6.99 -2.94 -2.37
C CYS A 81 7.27 -3.83 -3.60
N LYS A 82 7.73 -5.07 -3.37
CA LYS A 82 8.00 -6.01 -4.46
C LYS A 82 6.72 -6.51 -5.14
N LEU A 83 5.61 -6.65 -4.40
CA LEU A 83 4.34 -7.06 -4.99
C LEU A 83 3.80 -6.00 -5.97
N PHE A 84 3.77 -4.72 -5.58
CA PHE A 84 3.28 -3.66 -6.48
C PHE A 84 4.20 -3.50 -7.69
N LYS A 85 5.52 -3.62 -7.52
CA LYS A 85 6.47 -3.68 -8.63
C LYS A 85 6.12 -4.82 -9.59
N ALA A 86 5.91 -6.03 -9.07
CA ALA A 86 5.55 -7.19 -9.88
C ALA A 86 4.19 -7.02 -10.58
N ILE A 87 3.18 -6.46 -9.91
CA ILE A 87 1.88 -6.17 -10.54
C ILE A 87 2.05 -5.19 -11.70
N ASN A 88 2.83 -4.13 -11.52
CA ASN A 88 3.07 -3.12 -12.55
C ASN A 88 3.81 -3.69 -13.77
N GLU A 89 4.86 -4.48 -13.52
CA GLU A 89 5.75 -5.00 -14.57
C GLU A 89 5.23 -6.26 -15.25
N HIS A 90 4.52 -7.13 -14.51
CA HIS A 90 4.05 -8.42 -15.03
C HIS A 90 2.56 -8.42 -15.38
N ALA A 91 1.70 -7.82 -14.56
CA ALA A 91 0.25 -7.88 -14.78
C ALA A 91 -0.23 -6.71 -15.64
N LEU A 92 0.00 -5.48 -15.22
CA LEU A 92 -0.51 -4.28 -15.90
C LEU A 92 0.19 -3.98 -17.23
N SER A 93 1.42 -4.49 -17.43
CA SER A 93 2.15 -4.35 -18.70
C SER A 93 1.47 -5.03 -19.88
N LEU A 94 0.57 -6.00 -19.64
CA LEU A 94 -0.24 -6.65 -20.68
C LEU A 94 -0.98 -5.64 -21.56
N TYR A 95 -1.49 -4.56 -20.97
CA TYR A 95 -2.25 -3.54 -21.70
C TYR A 95 -1.37 -2.67 -22.59
N ASN A 96 -0.05 -2.59 -22.35
CA ASN A 96 0.84 -1.68 -23.08
C ASN A 96 0.77 -1.87 -24.60
N TYR A 97 0.74 -3.12 -25.04
CA TYR A 97 0.70 -3.46 -26.47
C TYR A 97 -0.63 -3.05 -27.11
N TYR A 98 -1.73 -3.19 -26.38
CA TYR A 98 -3.07 -2.96 -26.91
C TYR A 98 -3.50 -1.48 -26.86
N ILE A 99 -2.87 -0.67 -26.01
CA ILE A 99 -3.13 0.78 -25.97
C ILE A 99 -2.68 1.41 -27.29
N GLY A 100 -3.63 2.00 -28.02
CA GLY A 100 -3.40 2.60 -29.34
C GLY A 100 -3.56 1.64 -30.51
N LEU A 101 -3.68 0.32 -30.27
CA LEU A 101 -4.07 -0.67 -31.27
C LEU A 101 -5.57 -0.95 -31.23
N VAL A 102 -6.12 -1.09 -30.02
CA VAL A 102 -7.55 -1.24 -29.78
C VAL A 102 -8.12 0.12 -29.44
N ASP A 103 -9.24 0.48 -30.06
CA ASP A 103 -9.95 1.73 -29.79
C ASP A 103 -10.68 1.64 -28.44
N ILE A 104 -9.96 1.90 -27.35
CA ILE A 104 -10.45 1.84 -25.97
C ILE A 104 -10.76 3.27 -25.52
N GLU A 105 -11.96 3.48 -25.00
CA GLU A 105 -12.44 4.78 -24.53
C GLU A 105 -11.98 5.09 -23.10
N PRO A 106 -11.91 6.38 -22.69
CA PRO A 106 -11.49 6.77 -21.34
C PRO A 106 -12.24 6.06 -20.20
N LEU A 107 -13.56 5.91 -20.34
CA LEU A 107 -14.40 5.24 -19.33
C LEU A 107 -14.06 3.75 -19.18
N GLU A 108 -13.63 3.10 -20.27
CA GLU A 108 -13.22 1.70 -20.24
C GLU A 108 -11.88 1.54 -19.53
N PHE A 109 -10.94 2.48 -19.71
CA PHE A 109 -9.70 2.52 -18.93
C PHE A 109 -9.96 2.70 -17.42
N GLU A 110 -10.88 3.59 -17.06
CA GLU A 110 -11.30 3.77 -15.66
C GLU A 110 -11.96 2.51 -15.08
N GLN A 111 -12.75 1.80 -15.90
CA GLN A 111 -13.36 0.53 -15.51
C GLN A 111 -12.30 -0.57 -15.30
N ILE A 112 -11.25 -0.61 -16.11
CA ILE A 112 -10.12 -1.53 -15.91
C ILE A 112 -9.44 -1.23 -14.56
N ASP A 113 -9.14 0.03 -14.26
CA ASP A 113 -8.57 0.42 -12.96
C ASP A 113 -9.50 0.07 -11.78
N LYS A 114 -10.83 0.22 -11.95
CA LYS A 114 -11.82 -0.22 -10.96
C LYS A 114 -11.76 -1.74 -10.75
N ASN A 115 -11.67 -2.52 -11.81
CA ASN A 115 -11.60 -3.97 -11.73
C ASN A 115 -10.30 -4.44 -11.05
N VAL A 116 -9.15 -3.81 -11.36
CA VAL A 116 -7.88 -4.05 -10.67
C VAL A 116 -8.03 -3.82 -9.17
N ARG A 117 -8.62 -2.68 -8.76
CA ARG A 117 -8.86 -2.39 -7.34
C ARG A 117 -9.76 -3.45 -6.69
N SER A 118 -10.81 -3.91 -7.36
CA SER A 118 -11.68 -4.98 -6.86
C SER A 118 -10.90 -6.28 -6.59
N ILE A 119 -9.98 -6.67 -7.46
CA ILE A 119 -9.11 -7.85 -7.26
C ILE A 119 -8.21 -7.64 -6.04
N LEU A 120 -7.59 -6.46 -5.91
CA LEU A 120 -6.75 -6.15 -4.75
C LEU A 120 -7.52 -6.15 -3.42
N VAL A 121 -8.78 -5.68 -3.44
CA VAL A 121 -9.70 -5.72 -2.29
C VAL A 121 -10.06 -7.16 -1.93
N HIS A 122 -10.35 -8.00 -2.92
CA HIS A 122 -10.63 -9.43 -2.70
C HIS A 122 -9.47 -10.13 -1.97
N HIS A 123 -8.22 -9.83 -2.34
CA HIS A 123 -7.03 -10.38 -1.69
C HIS A 123 -6.61 -9.66 -0.39
N ARG A 124 -7.36 -8.63 0.02
CA ARG A 124 -7.06 -7.74 1.15
C ARG A 124 -5.72 -6.99 1.03
N ILE A 125 -5.23 -6.84 -0.20
CA ILE A 125 -4.03 -6.05 -0.52
C ILE A 125 -4.38 -4.55 -0.51
N HIS A 126 -5.63 -4.21 -0.78
CA HIS A 126 -6.20 -2.88 -0.59
C HIS A 126 -7.49 -3.02 0.21
N LEU A 127 -7.91 -1.99 0.94
CA LEU A 127 -9.12 -2.03 1.76
C LEU A 127 -10.19 -1.17 1.09
N LYS A 128 -11.44 -1.66 1.05
CA LYS A 128 -12.59 -0.92 0.48
C LYS A 128 -12.73 0.52 1.01
N PRO A 129 -12.54 0.80 2.32
CA PRO A 129 -12.61 2.18 2.83
C PRO A 129 -11.32 2.99 2.59
N ALA A 130 -10.21 2.38 2.15
CA ALA A 130 -8.98 3.15 1.94
C ALA A 130 -9.09 4.09 0.74
N ASN A 131 -8.27 5.13 0.74
CA ASN A 131 -8.26 6.13 -0.31
C ASN A 131 -7.76 5.51 -1.64
N LYS A 132 -8.58 5.56 -2.68
CA LYS A 132 -8.25 4.98 -3.99
C LYS A 132 -7.17 5.76 -4.72
N GLU A 133 -7.06 7.07 -4.52
CA GLU A 133 -6.09 7.93 -5.20
C GLU A 133 -4.67 7.71 -4.67
N ARG A 134 -4.52 7.53 -3.35
CA ARG A 134 -3.26 7.16 -2.68
C ARG A 134 -2.64 5.89 -3.26
N LEU A 135 -3.47 4.95 -3.70
CA LEU A 135 -3.00 3.71 -4.32
C LEU A 135 -2.11 3.97 -5.54
N TYR A 136 -2.41 5.04 -6.29
CA TYR A 136 -1.74 5.42 -7.53
C TYR A 136 -0.61 6.44 -7.34
N LEU A 137 -0.47 7.02 -6.14
CA LEU A 137 0.62 7.93 -5.84
C LEU A 137 1.98 7.20 -5.75
N PRO A 138 3.09 7.89 -6.04
CA PRO A 138 4.44 7.37 -5.85
C PRO A 138 4.73 6.96 -4.40
N ARG A 139 5.57 5.93 -4.21
CA ARG A 139 5.89 5.38 -2.87
C ARG A 139 6.75 6.32 -2.02
N ASP A 140 7.52 7.20 -2.64
CA ASP A 140 8.29 8.29 -2.04
C ASP A 140 7.42 9.50 -1.65
N GLN A 141 6.13 9.49 -1.98
CA GLN A 141 5.18 10.58 -1.73
C GLN A 141 3.88 10.05 -1.13
N PHE A 142 4.01 9.30 -0.02
CA PHE A 142 2.95 8.63 0.74
C PHE A 142 2.09 7.61 -0.02
N GLY A 143 2.35 7.37 -1.31
CA GLY A 143 1.57 6.49 -2.15
C GLY A 143 1.96 5.01 -2.08
N ARG A 144 1.18 4.15 -2.74
CA ARG A 144 1.46 2.70 -2.77
C ARG A 144 2.06 2.22 -4.09
N GLY A 145 2.18 3.11 -5.07
CA GLY A 145 2.92 2.87 -6.31
C GLY A 145 2.25 1.90 -7.28
N LEU A 146 0.93 1.70 -7.24
CA LEU A 146 0.22 1.01 -8.31
C LEU A 146 0.17 1.92 -9.54
N VAL A 147 0.46 1.40 -10.72
CA VAL A 147 0.29 2.17 -11.96
C VAL A 147 -1.19 2.22 -12.33
N SER A 148 -1.73 3.42 -12.52
CA SER A 148 -3.07 3.60 -13.12
C SER A 148 -2.98 3.32 -14.62
N ILE A 149 -3.84 2.45 -15.13
CA ILE A 149 -3.97 2.22 -16.57
C ILE A 149 -4.54 3.48 -17.25
N THR A 150 -5.42 4.23 -16.57
CA THR A 150 -5.89 5.54 -17.04
C THR A 150 -4.72 6.51 -17.28
N HIS A 151 -3.84 6.72 -16.30
CA HIS A 151 -2.69 7.60 -16.47
C HIS A 151 -1.62 7.04 -17.43
N LYS A 152 -1.51 5.71 -17.53
CA LYS A 152 -0.56 5.07 -18.44
C LYS A 152 -0.97 5.22 -19.90
N ASN A 153 -2.25 5.03 -20.22
CA ASN A 153 -2.71 5.16 -21.61
C ASN A 153 -2.57 6.60 -22.11
N GLU A 154 -2.87 7.60 -21.29
CA GLU A 154 -2.71 9.01 -21.66
C GLU A 154 -1.31 9.33 -22.15
N ARG A 155 -0.29 8.82 -21.43
CA ARG A 155 1.12 9.00 -21.80
C ARG A 155 1.49 8.24 -23.06
N ILE A 156 1.03 6.99 -23.19
CA ILE A 156 1.31 6.16 -24.37
C ILE A 156 0.66 6.77 -25.62
N LEU A 157 -0.61 7.14 -25.55
CA LEU A 157 -1.38 7.71 -26.66
C LEU A 157 -0.82 9.08 -27.08
N LEU A 158 -0.49 9.96 -26.15
CA LEU A 158 0.13 11.25 -26.47
C LEU A 158 1.48 11.06 -27.17
N GLN A 159 2.33 10.18 -26.64
CA GLN A 159 3.64 9.90 -27.25
C GLN A 159 3.48 9.26 -28.63
N PHE A 160 2.51 8.35 -28.78
CA PHE A 160 2.25 7.66 -30.03
C PHE A 160 1.72 8.62 -31.09
N LEU A 161 0.77 9.49 -30.74
CA LEU A 161 0.25 10.52 -31.66
C LEU A 161 1.38 11.42 -32.17
N ARG A 162 2.22 11.94 -31.27
CA ARG A 162 3.36 12.80 -31.65
C ARG A 162 4.37 12.12 -32.55
N ASP A 163 4.67 10.85 -32.25
CA ASP A 163 5.56 10.05 -33.10
C ASP A 163 4.97 9.86 -34.50
N LEU A 164 3.66 9.60 -34.60
CA LEU A 164 2.94 9.50 -35.87
C LEU A 164 2.93 10.83 -36.64
N GLU A 165 2.65 11.95 -35.97
CA GLU A 165 2.66 13.31 -36.56
C GLU A 165 4.06 13.74 -37.03
N THR A 166 5.10 13.32 -36.32
CA THR A 166 6.48 13.58 -36.72
C THR A 166 6.85 12.76 -37.95
N LYS A 167 6.52 11.47 -37.93
CA LYS A 167 6.84 10.51 -39.00
C LYS A 167 6.00 10.69 -40.25
N SER A 168 4.78 11.21 -40.15
CA SER A 168 3.92 11.48 -41.30
C SER A 168 4.55 12.49 -42.27
N ARG A 169 5.44 13.37 -41.79
CA ARG A 169 6.15 14.35 -42.61
C ARG A 169 7.08 13.74 -43.66
N TYR A 170 7.53 12.51 -43.46
CA TYR A 170 8.49 11.84 -44.35
C TYR A 170 8.12 10.39 -44.70
N CYS A 171 7.04 9.83 -44.15
CA CYS A 171 6.59 8.47 -44.42
C CYS A 171 5.12 8.45 -44.85
N ILE A 172 4.89 8.21 -46.15
CA ILE A 172 3.55 8.14 -46.77
C ILE A 172 2.64 7.15 -46.04
N ARG A 173 3.19 5.99 -45.63
CA ARG A 173 2.42 4.99 -44.86
C ARG A 173 1.93 5.55 -43.52
N LYS A 174 2.77 6.30 -42.81
CA LYS A 174 2.42 6.90 -41.51
C LYS A 174 1.44 8.06 -41.67
N GLU A 175 1.56 8.84 -42.74
CA GLU A 175 0.59 9.86 -43.13
C GLU A 175 -0.79 9.24 -43.40
N GLY A 176 -0.84 8.15 -44.17
CA GLY A 176 -2.09 7.41 -44.43
C GLY A 176 -2.74 6.87 -43.16
N ILE A 177 -1.94 6.29 -42.24
CA ILE A 177 -2.43 5.82 -40.93
C ILE A 177 -3.01 6.98 -40.11
N LEU A 178 -2.29 8.10 -40.02
CA LEU A 178 -2.74 9.28 -39.27
C LEU A 178 -4.06 9.83 -39.82
N ARG A 179 -4.22 9.85 -41.14
CA ARG A 179 -5.46 10.26 -41.81
C ARG A 179 -6.65 9.40 -41.41
N VAL A 180 -6.48 8.07 -41.38
CA VAL A 180 -7.53 7.12 -40.97
C VAL A 180 -7.88 7.26 -39.49
N ILE A 181 -6.87 7.44 -38.64
CA ILE A 181 -7.07 7.67 -37.19
C ILE A 181 -7.91 8.93 -36.97
N ASN A 182 -7.57 10.02 -37.66
CA ASN A 182 -8.28 11.30 -37.57
C ASN A 182 -9.70 11.22 -38.14
N SER A 183 -9.92 10.51 -39.25
CA SER A 183 -11.26 10.33 -39.83
C SER A 183 -12.18 9.53 -38.92
N LYS A 184 -11.64 8.52 -38.22
CA LYS A 184 -12.40 7.69 -37.27
C LYS A 184 -12.67 8.40 -35.94
N ARG A 185 -11.99 9.52 -35.64
CA ARG A 185 -12.10 10.29 -34.39
C ARG A 185 -11.92 9.43 -33.12
N THR A 186 -11.04 8.44 -33.20
CA THR A 186 -10.68 7.56 -32.07
C THR A 186 -10.15 8.36 -30.87
N HIS A 187 -10.10 7.74 -29.69
CA HIS A 187 -9.51 8.39 -28.52
C HIS A 187 -8.05 8.83 -28.75
N LEU A 188 -7.26 8.05 -29.51
CA LEU A 188 -5.90 8.43 -29.91
C LEU A 188 -5.87 9.74 -30.71
N ALA A 189 -6.84 9.96 -31.61
CA ALA A 189 -6.92 11.19 -32.41
C ALA A 189 -7.24 12.41 -31.55
N THR A 190 -8.02 12.23 -30.49
CA THR A 190 -8.51 13.31 -29.62
C THR A 190 -7.71 13.48 -28.33
N ILE A 191 -6.65 12.68 -28.11
CA ILE A 191 -5.92 12.64 -26.84
C ILE A 191 -5.36 13.99 -26.42
N ALA A 192 -4.82 14.76 -27.37
CA ALA A 192 -4.26 16.09 -27.09
C ALA A 192 -5.32 17.05 -26.54
N GLU A 193 -6.49 17.08 -27.15
CA GLU A 193 -7.63 17.90 -26.71
C GLU A 193 -8.24 17.38 -25.41
N TYR A 194 -8.36 16.06 -25.28
CA TYR A 194 -8.81 15.41 -24.04
C TYR A 194 -7.94 15.82 -22.85
N LEU A 195 -6.60 15.73 -22.98
CA LEU A 195 -5.66 16.13 -21.94
C LEU A 195 -5.73 17.63 -21.64
N LYS A 196 -5.87 18.46 -22.69
CA LYS A 196 -6.05 19.91 -22.55
C LYS A 196 -7.23 20.24 -21.65
N ARG A 197 -8.38 19.60 -21.88
CA ARG A 197 -9.61 19.78 -21.09
C ARG A 197 -9.49 19.19 -19.69
N LYS A 198 -8.94 17.97 -19.57
CA LYS A 198 -8.84 17.23 -18.31
C LYS A 198 -7.93 17.91 -17.28
N TYR A 199 -6.78 18.40 -17.72
CA TYR A 199 -5.75 19.00 -16.86
C TYR A 199 -5.67 20.53 -16.98
N ASN A 200 -6.62 21.15 -17.69
CA ASN A 200 -6.69 22.59 -17.93
C ASN A 200 -5.35 23.18 -18.46
N ILE A 201 -4.78 22.53 -19.47
CA ILE A 201 -3.48 22.90 -20.05
C ILE A 201 -3.70 24.02 -21.09
N GLN A 202 -2.90 25.09 -21.03
CA GLN A 202 -3.02 26.20 -22.00
C GLN A 202 -2.41 25.83 -23.36
N ASP A 203 -1.15 25.40 -23.35
CA ASP A 203 -0.40 24.96 -24.53
C ASP A 203 -0.02 23.48 -24.44
N ILE A 204 -0.54 22.67 -25.36
CA ILE A 204 -0.26 21.23 -25.43
C ILE A 204 1.07 20.93 -26.15
N GLY A 205 1.59 21.87 -26.93
CA GLY A 205 2.83 21.70 -27.69
C GLY A 205 4.05 21.57 -26.78
N SER A 206 4.09 22.35 -25.71
CA SER A 206 5.15 22.32 -24.68
C SER A 206 5.03 21.18 -23.66
N LEU A 207 3.91 20.46 -23.60
CA LEU A 207 3.70 19.40 -22.62
C LEU A 207 4.67 18.25 -22.86
N ASP A 208 5.63 17.99 -21.97
CA ASP A 208 6.41 16.75 -22.01
C ASP A 208 5.80 15.62 -21.14
N LEU A 209 6.37 14.42 -21.21
CA LEU A 209 5.89 13.28 -20.43
C LEU A 209 6.10 13.42 -18.92
N ASN A 210 7.10 14.19 -18.47
CA ASN A 210 7.33 14.45 -17.06
C ASN A 210 6.33 15.46 -16.51
N MET A 211 6.05 16.53 -17.25
CA MET A 211 4.99 17.49 -16.96
C MET A 211 3.63 16.78 -16.86
N LEU A 212 3.32 15.88 -17.80
CA LEU A 212 2.08 15.10 -17.72
C LEU A 212 2.02 14.20 -16.49
N ARG A 213 3.14 13.56 -16.09
CA ARG A 213 3.19 12.77 -14.84
C ARG A 213 2.92 13.64 -13.61
N GLU A 214 3.47 14.85 -13.58
CA GLU A 214 3.25 15.79 -12.48
C GLU A 214 1.79 16.28 -12.45
N LEU A 215 1.17 16.59 -13.60
CA LEU A 215 -0.25 16.94 -13.68
C LEU A 215 -1.16 15.79 -13.20
N GLN A 216 -0.86 14.55 -13.61
CA GLN A 216 -1.57 13.36 -13.15
C GLN A 216 -1.47 13.18 -11.63
N LYS A 217 -0.27 13.39 -11.07
CA LYS A 217 -0.03 13.33 -9.63
C LYS A 217 -0.79 14.42 -8.88
N ASN A 218 -0.72 15.67 -9.35
CA ASN A 218 -1.41 16.80 -8.75
C ASN A 218 -2.93 16.59 -8.75
N SER A 219 -3.48 16.06 -9.84
CA SER A 219 -4.90 15.71 -9.92
C SER A 219 -5.30 14.67 -8.85
N LEU A 220 -4.47 13.67 -8.58
CA LEU A 220 -4.72 12.71 -7.49
C LEU A 220 -4.70 13.39 -6.13
N ILE A 221 -3.73 14.26 -5.87
CA ILE A 221 -3.60 15.00 -4.61
C ILE A 221 -4.82 15.90 -4.42
N GLU A 222 -5.25 16.66 -5.43
CA GLU A 222 -6.46 17.49 -5.37
C GLU A 222 -7.71 16.69 -4.97
N GLN A 223 -7.86 15.48 -5.51
CA GLN A 223 -8.97 14.58 -5.16
C GLN A 223 -8.87 14.04 -3.72
N ILE A 224 -7.65 13.88 -3.19
CA ILE A 224 -7.43 13.54 -1.78
C ILE A 224 -7.78 14.73 -0.89
N MET A 225 -7.34 15.94 -1.23
CA MET A 225 -7.58 17.15 -0.45
C MET A 225 -9.07 17.50 -0.32
N LYS A 226 -9.91 17.11 -1.31
CA LYS A 226 -11.38 17.21 -1.21
C LYS A 226 -11.99 16.34 -0.10
N LYS A 227 -11.25 15.39 0.47
CA LYS A 227 -11.72 14.46 1.48
C LYS A 227 -11.09 14.81 2.84
N PRO A 228 -11.84 15.41 3.79
CA PRO A 228 -11.26 16.10 4.95
C PRO A 228 -10.43 15.20 5.87
N LEU A 229 -10.81 13.94 6.08
CA LEU A 229 -10.04 13.01 6.92
C LEU A 229 -8.75 12.53 6.24
N HIS A 230 -8.83 12.23 4.94
CA HIS A 230 -7.69 11.75 4.17
C HIS A 230 -6.67 12.87 3.94
N ALA A 231 -7.13 14.11 3.76
CA ALA A 231 -6.30 15.29 3.54
C ALA A 231 -5.27 15.53 4.65
N ILE A 232 -5.60 15.19 5.91
CA ILE A 232 -4.74 15.48 7.08
C ILE A 232 -3.34 14.89 6.95
N LEU A 233 -3.19 13.69 6.37
CA LEU A 233 -1.85 13.12 6.13
C LEU A 233 -1.06 13.96 5.13
N PHE A 234 -1.74 14.49 4.11
CA PHE A 234 -1.15 15.20 2.98
C PHE A 234 -1.02 16.72 3.20
N ASP A 235 -1.55 17.27 4.31
CA ASP A 235 -1.34 18.67 4.70
C ASP A 235 0.17 19.01 4.77
N CYS A 236 1.00 18.04 5.16
CA CYS A 236 2.44 18.19 5.25
C CYS A 236 3.15 18.37 3.90
N LEU A 237 2.49 18.10 2.76
CA LEU A 237 3.09 18.29 1.43
C LEU A 237 3.46 19.76 1.15
N ASN A 238 2.76 20.70 1.80
CA ASN A 238 3.01 22.13 1.66
C ASN A 238 3.95 22.66 2.76
N ASP A 239 4.38 21.83 3.73
CA ASP A 239 5.25 22.25 4.82
C ASP A 239 6.72 22.13 4.40
N SER A 240 7.40 23.28 4.35
CA SER A 240 8.82 23.35 4.00
C SER A 240 9.75 22.72 5.04
N ASN A 241 9.28 22.36 6.23
CA ASN A 241 10.08 21.70 7.27
C ASN A 241 9.99 20.16 7.22
N VAL A 242 9.07 19.61 6.43
CA VAL A 242 8.85 18.15 6.33
C VAL A 242 9.68 17.56 5.21
N ASP A 243 10.23 16.36 5.45
CA ASP A 243 10.82 15.53 4.42
C ASP A 243 9.84 14.46 3.99
N VAL A 244 9.18 14.66 2.85
CA VAL A 244 8.15 13.74 2.33
C VAL A 244 8.73 12.38 1.96
N ALA A 245 9.95 12.35 1.41
CA ALA A 245 10.60 11.12 0.99
C ALA A 245 11.00 10.28 2.20
N GLU A 246 11.62 10.91 3.21
CA GLU A 246 11.97 10.23 4.46
C GLU A 246 10.70 9.87 5.27
N SER A 247 9.64 10.66 5.21
CA SER A 247 8.33 10.31 5.82
C SER A 247 7.65 9.10 5.16
N SER A 248 8.05 8.77 3.93
CA SER A 248 7.52 7.64 3.17
C SER A 248 8.47 6.43 3.15
N HIS A 249 9.52 6.44 3.99
CA HIS A 249 10.59 5.45 3.95
C HIS A 249 10.09 4.01 4.17
N LEU A 250 9.08 3.83 5.02
CA LEU A 250 8.29 2.61 5.18
C LEU A 250 7.77 2.04 3.85
N LEU A 251 7.21 2.89 2.99
CA LEU A 251 6.60 2.48 1.73
C LEU A 251 7.67 2.14 0.69
N LEU A 252 8.86 2.73 0.77
CA LEU A 252 9.97 2.43 -0.13
C LEU A 252 10.75 1.17 0.27
N HIS A 253 11.19 1.11 1.53
CA HIS A 253 12.16 0.13 2.04
C HIS A 253 11.57 -0.87 3.05
N GLY A 254 10.31 -0.69 3.45
CA GLY A 254 9.67 -1.54 4.45
C GLY A 254 9.47 -2.99 3.97
N ASN A 255 9.63 -3.92 4.91
CA ASN A 255 9.45 -5.35 4.67
C ASN A 255 8.06 -5.86 5.12
N ASN A 256 7.04 -5.01 4.98
CA ASN A 256 5.69 -5.34 5.39
C ASN A 256 4.97 -6.21 4.37
N SER A 257 4.15 -7.13 4.84
CA SER A 257 3.26 -7.86 3.95
C SER A 257 2.28 -6.89 3.27
N PRO A 258 1.81 -7.17 2.05
CA PRO A 258 0.85 -6.33 1.35
C PRO A 258 -0.40 -5.99 2.17
N ARG A 259 -0.88 -6.95 2.98
CA ARG A 259 -2.05 -6.79 3.87
C ARG A 259 -1.72 -5.91 5.06
N SER A 260 -0.54 -6.06 5.65
CA SER A 260 -0.06 -5.21 6.74
C SER A 260 0.09 -3.77 6.27
N GLU A 261 0.74 -3.53 5.14
CA GLU A 261 0.86 -2.17 4.59
C GLU A 261 -0.50 -1.55 4.28
N ALA A 262 -1.46 -2.33 3.74
CA ALA A 262 -2.81 -1.82 3.49
C ALA A 262 -3.49 -1.28 4.75
N LEU A 263 -3.29 -1.98 5.87
CA LEU A 263 -3.80 -1.61 7.18
C LEU A 263 -3.09 -0.38 7.76
N LEU A 264 -1.76 -0.29 7.61
CA LEU A 264 -0.97 0.89 7.99
C LEU A 264 -1.46 2.14 7.25
N CYS A 265 -1.59 2.04 5.93
CA CYS A 265 -2.07 3.16 5.10
C CYS A 265 -3.49 3.60 5.51
N PHE A 266 -4.37 2.64 5.79
CA PHE A 266 -5.74 2.94 6.23
C PHE A 266 -5.79 3.70 7.57
N ILE A 267 -4.88 3.40 8.51
CA ILE A 267 -4.76 4.13 9.78
C ILE A 267 -4.23 5.55 9.56
N GLN A 268 -3.15 5.71 8.77
CA GLN A 268 -2.59 7.03 8.46
C GLN A 268 -3.62 7.95 7.78
N GLU A 269 -4.52 7.37 6.98
CA GLU A 269 -5.66 8.03 6.34
C GLU A 269 -6.78 8.47 7.30
N ARG A 270 -6.67 8.14 8.59
CA ARG A 270 -7.62 8.49 9.66
C ARG A 270 -9.06 8.05 9.37
N ASN A 271 -9.25 7.05 8.50
CA ASN A 271 -10.58 6.60 8.09
C ASN A 271 -11.19 5.57 9.07
N LEU A 272 -11.09 5.89 10.35
CA LEU A 272 -11.64 5.12 11.46
C LEU A 272 -12.97 5.78 11.85
N PHE A 273 -14.07 5.11 11.54
CA PHE A 273 -15.39 5.58 11.96
C PHE A 273 -15.50 5.38 13.47
N PHE A 274 -15.82 6.46 14.18
CA PHE A 274 -16.30 6.37 15.55
C PHE A 274 -17.83 6.39 15.46
N ASP A 275 -18.50 5.42 16.07
CA ASP A 275 -19.97 5.25 16.00
C ASP A 275 -20.75 6.52 16.38
N ASN A 276 -20.11 7.45 17.10
CA ASN A 276 -20.64 8.77 17.42
C ASN A 276 -19.67 9.88 16.95
N VAL A 277 -19.95 10.46 15.78
CA VAL A 277 -19.19 11.60 15.24
C VAL A 277 -19.31 12.77 16.22
N GLY A 278 -18.16 13.25 16.75
CA GLY A 278 -18.13 14.34 17.73
C GLY A 278 -18.28 13.91 19.19
N ALA A 279 -18.37 12.61 19.48
CA ALA A 279 -18.37 12.12 20.86
C ALA A 279 -17.09 12.53 21.59
N ILE A 280 -17.26 12.84 22.87
CA ILE A 280 -16.16 13.07 23.78
C ILE A 280 -15.44 11.72 23.98
N CYS A 281 -14.11 11.77 24.04
CA CYS A 281 -13.28 10.60 24.28
C CYS A 281 -13.67 9.94 25.61
N SER A 282 -14.16 8.70 25.55
CA SER A 282 -14.59 7.91 26.72
C SER A 282 -13.48 7.62 27.73
N HIS A 283 -12.22 7.84 27.37
CA HIS A 283 -11.07 7.62 28.25
C HIS A 283 -10.73 8.84 29.10
N CYS A 284 -10.77 10.05 28.53
CA CYS A 284 -10.37 11.28 29.24
C CYS A 284 -11.52 12.24 29.50
N ASN A 285 -12.68 12.05 28.87
CA ASN A 285 -13.88 12.87 28.98
C ASN A 285 -13.66 14.39 28.76
N SER A 286 -12.56 14.78 28.11
CA SER A 286 -12.13 16.19 28.02
C SER A 286 -11.92 16.72 26.60
N SER A 287 -11.94 15.86 25.59
CA SER A 287 -11.67 16.25 24.20
C SER A 287 -12.46 15.38 23.24
N LYS A 288 -12.72 15.92 22.04
CA LYS A 288 -13.37 15.15 20.96
C LYS A 288 -12.54 13.90 20.63
N LYS A 289 -13.23 12.77 20.45
CA LYS A 289 -12.62 11.49 20.07
C LYS A 289 -12.17 11.55 18.61
N THR A 290 -10.89 11.79 18.39
CA THR A 290 -10.25 11.75 17.08
C THR A 290 -9.06 10.79 17.11
N VAL A 291 -8.62 10.32 15.94
CA VAL A 291 -7.42 9.47 15.82
C VAL A 291 -6.20 10.18 16.41
N ASP A 292 -5.99 11.46 16.08
CA ASP A 292 -4.88 12.25 16.62
C ASP A 292 -4.95 12.41 18.16
N HIS A 293 -6.15 12.61 18.71
CA HIS A 293 -6.33 12.70 20.16
C HIS A 293 -5.99 11.37 20.84
N LEU A 294 -6.51 10.26 20.33
CA LEU A 294 -6.22 8.93 20.86
C LEU A 294 -4.74 8.57 20.74
N ALA A 295 -4.10 8.94 19.63
CA ALA A 295 -2.71 8.62 19.36
C ALA A 295 -1.72 9.46 20.19
N THR A 296 -2.04 10.71 20.54
CA THR A 296 -1.02 11.64 21.09
C THR A 296 -1.46 12.52 22.27
N ARG A 297 -2.75 12.59 22.62
CA ARG A 297 -3.25 13.60 23.58
C ARG A 297 -4.13 13.05 24.71
N CYS A 298 -4.62 11.82 24.60
CA CYS A 298 -5.51 11.28 25.61
C CYS A 298 -4.73 10.88 26.87
N GLY A 299 -4.97 11.58 28.00
CA GLY A 299 -4.23 11.40 29.26
C GLY A 299 -4.12 9.94 29.75
N ARG A 300 -5.21 9.16 29.65
CA ARG A 300 -5.19 7.74 30.04
C ARG A 300 -4.46 6.84 29.03
N MET A 301 -4.42 7.22 27.76
CA MET A 301 -3.77 6.46 26.69
C MET A 301 -2.29 6.81 26.53
N LEU A 302 -1.88 8.00 26.97
CA LEU A 302 -0.48 8.45 26.97
C LEU A 302 0.40 7.52 27.83
N ASN A 303 -0.09 7.06 28.98
CA ASN A 303 0.66 6.14 29.84
C ASN A 303 0.74 4.70 29.30
N SER A 304 -0.08 4.33 28.32
CA SER A 304 -0.08 2.98 27.73
C SER A 304 0.46 2.96 26.30
N ASP A 305 -0.18 3.64 25.36
CA ASP A 305 0.07 3.43 23.93
C ASP A 305 1.19 4.31 23.41
N TYR A 306 1.27 5.55 23.88
CA TYR A 306 2.42 6.41 23.57
C TYR A 306 3.72 5.80 24.10
N LEU A 307 3.75 5.43 25.39
CA LEU A 307 4.92 4.80 26.01
C LEU A 307 5.32 3.52 25.30
N ARG A 308 4.36 2.71 24.84
CA ARG A 308 4.66 1.50 24.06
C ARG A 308 5.28 1.79 22.70
N ARG A 309 4.76 2.77 21.93
CA ARG A 309 5.38 3.14 20.65
C ARG A 309 6.80 3.65 20.87
N HIS A 310 6.99 4.52 21.88
CA HIS A 310 8.30 5.03 22.26
C HIS A 310 9.26 3.88 22.61
N ASN A 311 8.82 2.93 23.43
CA ASN A 311 9.61 1.75 23.80
C ASN A 311 9.95 0.85 22.60
N GLU A 312 9.04 0.67 21.63
CA GLU A 312 9.36 -0.11 20.41
C GLU A 312 10.38 0.62 19.52
N VAL A 313 10.28 1.95 19.38
CA VAL A 313 11.31 2.74 18.67
C VAL A 313 12.65 2.64 19.42
N MET A 314 12.65 2.82 20.73
CA MET A 314 13.83 2.67 21.59
C MET A 314 14.46 1.28 21.43
N LYS A 315 13.64 0.23 21.40
CA LYS A 315 14.09 -1.14 21.18
C LYS A 315 14.77 -1.32 19.82
N CYS A 316 14.27 -0.67 18.76
CA CYS A 316 14.88 -0.67 17.44
C CYS A 316 16.25 -0.01 17.46
N VAL A 317 16.34 1.19 18.04
CA VAL A 317 17.59 1.96 18.15
C VAL A 317 18.60 1.21 19.02
N HIS A 318 18.19 0.70 20.18
CA HIS A 318 19.04 -0.08 21.08
C HIS A 318 19.59 -1.35 20.41
N LEU A 319 18.77 -2.11 19.67
CA LEU A 319 19.25 -3.28 18.93
C LEU A 319 20.27 -2.89 17.85
N HIS A 320 20.00 -1.81 17.12
CA HIS A 320 20.89 -1.31 16.09
C HIS A 320 22.25 -0.93 16.69
N LEU A 321 22.28 -0.11 17.73
CA LEU A 321 23.52 0.27 18.42
C LEU A 321 24.28 -0.96 18.98
N CYS A 322 23.58 -1.92 19.58
CA CYS A 322 24.20 -3.17 20.03
C CYS A 322 24.86 -3.96 18.89
N ARG A 323 24.31 -3.89 17.68
CA ARG A 323 24.88 -4.56 16.50
C ARG A 323 26.10 -3.81 15.98
N GLU A 324 25.99 -2.49 15.84
CA GLU A 324 27.08 -1.63 15.37
C GLU A 324 28.35 -1.79 16.21
N TYR A 325 28.20 -1.81 17.55
CA TYR A 325 29.34 -1.99 18.47
C TYR A 325 29.70 -3.47 18.75
N GLY A 326 29.14 -4.42 17.99
CA GLY A 326 29.49 -5.84 18.10
C GLY A 326 29.03 -6.54 19.40
N ILE A 327 28.17 -5.91 20.20
CA ILE A 327 27.59 -6.47 21.43
C ILE A 327 26.62 -7.62 21.11
N LYS A 328 25.80 -7.46 20.06
CA LYS A 328 24.84 -8.48 19.60
C LYS A 328 24.98 -8.76 18.12
N LYS A 329 24.95 -10.04 17.75
CA LYS A 329 24.97 -10.48 16.33
C LYS A 329 23.57 -10.68 15.72
N SER A 330 22.53 -10.81 16.55
CA SER A 330 21.16 -11.11 16.08
C SER A 330 20.49 -9.91 15.44
N LYS A 331 19.84 -10.11 14.29
CA LYS A 331 18.99 -9.11 13.62
C LYS A 331 17.51 -9.21 14.05
N LYS A 332 17.15 -10.16 14.91
CA LYS A 332 15.75 -10.42 15.29
C LYS A 332 15.30 -9.48 16.41
N LEU A 333 14.50 -8.48 16.07
CA LEU A 333 13.96 -7.53 17.05
C LEU A 333 12.97 -8.19 18.03
N LYS A 334 12.14 -9.12 17.57
CA LYS A 334 11.10 -9.76 18.41
C LYS A 334 11.65 -10.39 19.69
N THR A 335 12.84 -10.96 19.62
CA THR A 335 13.51 -11.63 20.75
C THR A 335 14.47 -10.73 21.50
N HIS A 336 14.68 -9.49 21.02
CA HIS A 336 15.56 -8.56 21.70
C HIS A 336 14.89 -8.03 22.96
N SER A 337 15.61 -8.03 24.06
CA SER A 337 15.23 -7.33 25.29
C SER A 337 16.13 -6.11 25.44
N VAL A 338 15.53 -4.98 25.81
CA VAL A 338 16.25 -3.75 26.15
C VAL A 338 16.84 -3.91 27.55
N GLN A 339 18.14 -3.68 27.66
CA GLN A 339 18.89 -3.78 28.92
C GLN A 339 19.24 -2.35 29.34
N SER A 340 19.11 -2.05 30.64
CA SER A 340 19.38 -0.71 31.16
C SER A 340 20.82 -0.28 30.98
N VAL A 341 21.78 -1.21 31.06
CA VAL A 341 23.19 -0.98 30.77
C VAL A 341 23.75 -2.17 30.01
N VAL A 342 24.44 -1.90 28.90
CA VAL A 342 25.22 -2.89 28.16
C VAL A 342 26.55 -2.27 27.78
N ALA A 343 27.64 -2.97 28.08
CA ALA A 343 28.98 -2.46 27.81
C ALA A 343 29.92 -3.58 27.34
N ASN A 344 30.93 -3.18 26.58
CA ASN A 344 32.10 -3.98 26.26
C ASN A 344 33.35 -3.09 26.35
N ASN A 345 34.47 -3.56 25.81
CA ASN A 345 35.74 -2.81 25.82
C ASN A 345 35.67 -1.51 25.00
N SER A 346 34.81 -1.44 23.98
CA SER A 346 34.73 -0.29 23.06
C SER A 346 33.61 0.69 23.38
N VAL A 347 32.50 0.25 24.00
CA VAL A 347 31.33 1.10 24.22
C VAL A 347 30.66 0.81 25.55
N GLU A 348 29.94 1.81 26.06
CA GLU A 348 28.93 1.67 27.08
C GLU A 348 27.62 2.32 26.61
N ILE A 349 26.55 1.53 26.58
CA ILE A 349 25.20 1.95 26.20
C ILE A 349 24.33 1.87 27.45
N ARG A 350 23.67 2.96 27.81
CA ARG A 350 22.70 2.99 28.90
C ARG A 350 21.33 3.44 28.39
N VAL A 351 20.27 2.86 28.91
CA VAL A 351 18.88 3.13 28.51
C VAL A 351 18.07 3.47 29.74
N ASP A 352 17.35 4.60 29.73
CA ASP A 352 16.53 5.06 30.85
C ASP A 352 17.28 5.05 32.19
N THR A 353 18.56 5.41 32.19
CA THR A 353 19.38 5.48 33.42
C THR A 353 19.67 6.92 33.78
N THR A 354 19.51 7.25 35.06
CA THR A 354 19.96 8.53 35.62
C THR A 354 21.48 8.61 35.55
N ILE A 355 21.97 9.72 35.01
CA ILE A 355 23.39 10.05 34.93
C ILE A 355 23.69 11.02 36.06
N ASN A 356 24.58 10.61 36.97
CA ASN A 356 25.02 11.47 38.06
C ASN A 356 26.16 12.36 37.55
N THR A 357 26.07 13.65 37.85
CA THR A 357 27.06 14.68 37.59
C THR A 357 27.38 15.41 38.90
N ASP A 358 28.53 16.06 39.00
CA ASP A 358 28.94 16.78 40.21
C ASP A 358 28.00 17.96 40.51
N THR A 359 27.49 18.62 39.46
CA THR A 359 26.43 19.62 39.55
C THR A 359 25.05 18.96 39.43
N LYS A 360 24.07 19.39 40.22
CA LYS A 360 22.68 18.92 40.08
C LYS A 360 22.06 19.48 38.81
N VAL A 361 21.91 18.63 37.79
CA VAL A 361 21.19 18.95 36.54
C VAL A 361 19.77 18.40 36.61
N GLU A 362 18.78 19.20 36.21
CA GLU A 362 17.36 18.79 36.22
C GLU A 362 17.07 17.64 35.25
N ASN A 363 17.54 17.78 34.00
CA ASN A 363 17.40 16.76 32.97
C ASN A 363 18.66 15.90 32.91
N ASN A 364 18.66 14.76 33.61
CA ASN A 364 19.83 13.87 33.70
C ASN A 364 19.56 12.41 33.32
N LYS A 365 18.40 12.13 32.72
CA LYS A 365 17.98 10.79 32.30
C LYS A 365 17.62 10.78 30.81
N PRO A 366 18.60 10.67 29.89
CA PRO A 366 18.33 10.52 28.46
C PRO A 366 17.69 9.17 28.15
N ASP A 367 16.92 9.07 27.06
CA ASP A 367 16.34 7.80 26.62
C ASP A 367 17.45 6.76 26.34
N ILE A 368 18.48 7.15 25.58
CA ILE A 368 19.67 6.34 25.35
C ILE A 368 20.93 7.20 25.48
N PHE A 369 21.89 6.73 26.28
CA PHE A 369 23.24 7.25 26.39
C PHE A 369 24.21 6.27 25.73
N VAL A 370 25.13 6.79 24.92
CA VAL A 370 26.19 5.99 24.29
C VAL A 370 27.54 6.66 24.56
N LEU A 371 28.44 5.98 25.26
CA LEU A 371 29.84 6.36 25.39
C LEU A 371 30.69 5.44 24.52
N ASP A 372 31.20 5.98 23.41
CA ASP A 372 32.23 5.34 22.59
C ASP A 372 33.60 5.59 23.24
N LYS A 373 34.16 4.55 23.84
CA LYS A 373 35.44 4.58 24.57
C LYS A 373 36.63 4.68 23.62
N MET A 374 36.47 4.24 22.37
CA MET A 374 37.55 4.24 21.37
C MET A 374 37.69 5.62 20.74
N ARG A 375 36.57 6.27 20.43
CA ARG A 375 36.54 7.63 19.85
C ARG A 375 36.51 8.73 20.90
N ASN A 376 36.28 8.39 22.16
CA ASN A 376 36.04 9.30 23.26
C ASN A 376 34.93 10.33 22.94
N THR A 377 33.77 9.81 22.53
CA THR A 377 32.58 10.60 22.20
C THR A 377 31.36 10.10 22.95
N ILE A 378 30.49 11.02 23.35
CA ILE A 378 29.22 10.71 24.00
C ILE A 378 28.08 11.12 23.08
N THR A 379 27.08 10.26 22.94
CA THR A 379 25.84 10.58 22.23
C THR A 379 24.64 10.41 23.17
N LEU A 380 23.84 11.46 23.29
CA LEU A 380 22.58 11.48 24.02
C LEU A 380 21.44 11.42 23.00
N ILE A 381 20.70 10.33 22.97
CA ILE A 381 19.59 10.13 22.03
C ILE A 381 18.29 10.32 22.79
N GLU A 382 17.40 11.13 22.24
CA GLU A 382 16.09 11.43 22.82
C GLU A 382 15.00 11.18 21.76
N ILE A 383 14.10 10.25 22.04
CA ILE A 383 13.07 9.78 21.10
C ILE A 383 11.77 10.54 21.37
N GLY A 384 11.15 11.07 20.32
CA GLY A 384 9.89 11.79 20.41
C GLY A 384 8.84 11.28 19.43
N ILE A 385 7.69 10.89 19.94
CA ILE A 385 6.50 10.64 19.11
C ILE A 385 5.56 11.82 19.25
N THR A 386 4.99 12.32 18.17
CA THR A 386 4.14 13.52 18.24
C THR A 386 3.06 13.56 17.15
N SER A 387 2.30 14.64 17.09
CA SER A 387 1.40 14.96 15.98
C SER A 387 2.09 15.91 15.01
N GLN A 388 1.72 15.88 13.72
CA GLN A 388 2.30 16.77 12.70
C GLN A 388 2.39 18.24 13.14
N LYS A 389 1.33 18.78 13.75
CA LYS A 389 1.27 20.18 14.24
C LYS A 389 2.34 20.56 15.28
N LYS A 390 2.91 19.58 15.99
CA LYS A 390 3.90 19.78 17.06
C LYS A 390 5.27 19.24 16.68
N LEU A 391 5.46 18.75 15.45
CA LEU A 391 6.69 18.08 15.03
C LEU A 391 7.92 18.96 15.27
N LYS A 392 7.92 20.18 14.72
CA LYS A 392 9.01 21.15 14.87
C LYS A 392 9.27 21.53 16.33
N GLN A 393 8.21 21.82 17.08
CA GLN A 393 8.32 22.21 18.48
C GLN A 393 8.98 21.10 19.31
N VAL A 394 8.50 19.87 19.19
CA VAL A 394 9.01 18.72 19.96
C VAL A 394 10.44 18.36 19.57
N GLU A 395 10.80 18.49 18.29
CA GLU A 395 12.17 18.28 17.83
C GLU A 395 13.15 19.27 18.47
N VAL A 396 12.82 20.56 18.48
CA VAL A 396 13.64 21.61 19.11
C VAL A 396 13.71 21.43 20.63
N GLU A 397 12.58 21.15 21.28
CA GLU A 397 12.54 20.87 22.72
C GLU A 397 13.46 19.70 23.10
N LYS A 398 13.45 18.60 22.33
CA LYS A 398 14.29 17.43 22.58
C LYS A 398 15.76 17.65 22.24
N LEU A 399 16.06 18.48 21.24
CA LEU A 399 17.43 18.85 20.90
C LEU A 399 18.12 19.57 22.07
N HIS A 400 17.42 20.50 22.71
CA HIS A 400 17.99 21.35 23.77
C HIS A 400 17.79 20.82 25.19
N LYS A 401 17.03 19.72 25.36
CA LYS A 401 16.67 19.15 26.68
C LYS A 401 17.88 18.86 27.56
N TYR A 402 18.99 18.44 26.97
CA TYR A 402 20.19 17.98 27.67
C TYR A 402 21.41 18.88 27.47
N ASP A 403 21.26 20.14 27.05
CA ASP A 403 22.39 21.06 26.80
C ASP A 403 23.31 21.22 28.02
N LEU A 404 22.72 21.37 29.22
CA LEU A 404 23.48 21.44 30.48
C LEU A 404 24.18 20.11 30.79
N LEU A 405 23.47 18.99 30.66
CA LEU A 405 24.04 17.66 30.90
C LEU A 405 25.19 17.36 29.94
N ALA A 406 25.05 17.76 28.66
CA ALA A 406 26.08 17.57 27.65
C ALA A 406 27.34 18.38 27.97
N SER A 407 27.18 19.59 28.49
CA SER A 407 28.31 20.43 28.93
C SER A 407 29.06 19.78 30.10
N GLU A 408 28.34 19.34 31.14
CA GLU A 408 28.93 18.66 32.31
C GLU A 408 29.64 17.35 31.90
N LEU A 409 28.99 16.50 31.09
CA LEU A 409 29.57 15.26 30.59
C LEU A 409 30.82 15.51 29.74
N GLY A 410 30.83 16.59 28.96
CA GLY A 410 31.99 17.00 28.18
C GLY A 410 33.19 17.34 29.05
N LEU A 411 32.97 17.97 30.21
CA LEU A 411 34.01 18.27 31.19
C LEU A 411 34.48 17.01 31.92
N ILE A 412 33.56 16.18 32.42
CA ILE A 412 33.85 14.98 33.21
C ILE A 412 34.63 13.95 32.38
N HIS A 413 34.17 13.67 31.17
CA HIS A 413 34.78 12.65 30.30
C HIS A 413 35.83 13.21 29.34
N LYS A 414 36.01 14.54 29.28
CA LYS A 414 36.83 15.22 28.27
C LYS A 414 36.49 14.74 26.85
N ALA A 415 35.20 14.54 26.59
CA ALA A 415 34.67 13.90 25.39
C ALA A 415 33.77 14.89 24.63
N LYS A 416 33.71 14.75 23.30
CA LYS A 416 32.70 15.48 22.51
C LYS A 416 31.34 14.87 22.77
N VAL A 417 30.39 15.68 23.25
CA VAL A 417 28.99 15.25 23.48
C VAL A 417 28.10 15.74 22.34
N THR A 418 27.25 14.86 21.83
CA THR A 418 26.27 15.19 20.77
C THR A 418 24.87 14.77 21.20
N ILE A 419 23.89 15.67 21.08
CA ILE A 419 22.48 15.38 21.35
C ILE A 419 21.78 15.08 20.03
N VAL A 420 21.03 13.99 19.96
CA VAL A 420 20.35 13.52 18.75
C VAL A 420 18.86 13.31 19.06
N PRO A 421 17.99 14.25 18.65
CA PRO A 421 16.55 14.06 18.74
C PRO A 421 16.07 13.13 17.61
N LEU A 422 15.46 12.01 17.95
CA LEU A 422 14.77 11.13 17.01
C LEU A 422 13.26 11.36 17.11
N VAL A 423 12.78 12.39 16.43
CA VAL A 423 11.37 12.80 16.48
C VAL A 423 10.63 12.45 15.20
N LEU A 424 9.51 11.75 15.35
CA LEU A 424 8.59 11.41 14.27
C LEU A 424 7.15 11.49 14.73
N THR A 425 6.22 11.66 13.81
CA THR A 425 4.80 11.63 14.15
C THR A 425 4.28 10.20 14.26
N TRP A 426 3.13 10.04 14.91
CA TRP A 426 2.47 8.74 15.01
C TRP A 426 2.05 8.16 13.65
N ASP A 427 1.89 9.01 12.62
CA ASP A 427 1.59 8.65 11.24
C ASP A 427 2.82 8.70 10.30
N GLY A 428 4.04 8.66 10.87
CA GLY A 428 5.28 8.44 10.14
C GLY A 428 5.96 9.66 9.54
N VAL A 429 5.39 10.86 9.72
CA VAL A 429 5.92 12.13 9.21
C VAL A 429 7.15 12.57 10.01
N VAL A 430 8.18 13.02 9.31
CA VAL A 430 9.46 13.45 9.88
C VAL A 430 9.93 14.79 9.30
N SER A 431 10.80 15.47 10.04
CA SER A 431 11.40 16.73 9.61
C SER A 431 12.51 16.49 8.57
N LYS A 432 12.96 17.57 7.92
CA LYS A 432 14.18 17.56 7.09
C LYS A 432 15.47 17.26 7.86
N TYR A 433 15.47 17.39 9.18
CA TYR A 433 16.65 17.10 10.01
C TYR A 433 16.70 15.63 10.46
N TYR A 434 15.57 14.92 10.43
CA TYR A 434 15.48 13.53 10.88
C TYR A 434 16.50 12.61 10.21
N LYS A 435 16.70 12.77 8.89
CA LYS A 435 17.70 11.99 8.14
C LYS A 435 19.10 12.20 8.70
N HIS A 436 19.49 13.46 8.90
CA HIS A 436 20.79 13.82 9.48
C HIS A 436 20.95 13.26 10.90
N HIS A 437 19.90 13.31 11.73
CA HIS A 437 19.91 12.71 13.06
C HIS A 437 20.11 11.18 13.00
N CYS A 438 19.43 10.50 12.08
CA CYS A 438 19.62 9.07 11.86
C CYS A 438 21.04 8.73 11.35
N ASP A 439 21.56 9.53 10.43
CA ASP A 439 22.91 9.38 9.88
C ASP A 439 23.98 9.57 10.97
N THR A 440 23.79 10.52 11.88
CA THR A 440 24.71 10.81 13.00
C THR A 440 24.93 9.59 13.90
N ILE A 441 23.91 8.74 14.07
CA ILE A 441 23.99 7.52 14.88
C ILE A 441 24.10 6.24 14.04
N GLY A 442 24.29 6.37 12.72
CA GLY A 442 24.52 5.23 11.82
C GLY A 442 23.30 4.38 11.48
N LEU A 443 22.07 4.84 11.72
CA LEU A 443 20.87 4.02 11.50
C LEU A 443 20.73 3.55 10.05
N GLU A 444 20.77 2.23 9.83
CA GLU A 444 20.53 1.60 8.52
C GLU A 444 19.12 1.93 7.97
N GLU A 445 18.96 2.07 6.65
CA GLU A 445 17.65 2.33 5.98
C GLU A 445 16.55 1.36 6.43
N LEU A 446 16.87 0.06 6.51
CA LEU A 446 15.91 -0.96 6.95
C LEU A 446 15.44 -0.72 8.40
N THR A 447 16.29 -0.18 9.26
CA THR A 447 15.93 0.13 10.65
C THR A 447 15.02 1.35 10.70
N ARG A 448 15.26 2.37 9.86
CA ARG A 448 14.37 3.55 9.74
C ARG A 448 12.98 3.17 9.25
N ALA A 449 12.90 2.34 8.21
CA ALA A 449 11.63 1.83 7.70
C ALA A 449 10.87 1.00 8.75
N TYR A 450 11.62 0.27 9.59
CA TYR A 450 11.05 -0.50 10.68
C TYR A 450 10.55 0.38 11.83
N ILE A 451 11.30 1.43 12.20
CA ILE A 451 10.88 2.43 13.19
C ILE A 451 9.53 3.04 12.79
N GLN A 452 9.39 3.46 11.53
CA GLN A 452 8.11 3.94 11.00
C GLN A 452 7.02 2.86 11.05
N SER A 453 7.34 1.61 10.67
CA SER A 453 6.39 0.49 10.74
C SER A 453 5.84 0.25 12.14
N GLU A 454 6.66 0.38 13.20
CA GLU A 454 6.21 0.19 14.58
C GLU A 454 5.44 1.41 15.09
N CYS A 455 5.82 2.63 14.70
CA CYS A 455 5.05 3.83 14.99
C CYS A 455 3.64 3.77 14.37
N ASP A 456 3.56 3.44 13.08
CA ASP A 456 2.30 3.34 12.33
C ASP A 456 1.50 2.08 12.71
N GLY A 457 2.18 0.96 12.96
CA GLY A 457 1.60 -0.38 13.06
C GLY A 457 1.17 -0.81 14.45
N PHE A 458 1.49 -0.03 15.47
CA PHE A 458 1.00 -0.31 16.81
C PHE A 458 -0.53 -0.12 16.91
N ASP A 459 -1.12 0.74 16.08
CA ASP A 459 -2.56 0.98 16.04
C ASP A 459 -3.38 -0.24 15.58
N LEU A 460 -2.75 -1.22 14.95
CA LEU A 460 -3.35 -2.53 14.63
C LEU A 460 -3.44 -3.48 15.83
N ARG A 461 -2.72 -3.17 16.93
CA ARG A 461 -2.60 -3.99 18.15
C ARG A 461 -3.20 -3.32 19.40
N SER A 462 -3.79 -2.12 19.28
CA SER A 462 -4.13 -1.18 20.36
C SER A 462 -5.65 -0.79 20.36
N PRO A 463 -6.15 0.37 20.88
CA PRO A 463 -7.60 0.70 20.99
C PRO A 463 -8.39 0.68 19.68
N PHE A 464 -7.72 0.65 18.53
CA PHE A 464 -8.38 0.50 17.22
C PHE A 464 -8.64 -0.96 16.87
N LYS A 465 -8.01 -1.93 17.54
CA LYS A 465 -8.21 -3.35 17.30
C LYS A 465 -9.68 -3.78 17.40
N PRO A 466 -10.47 -3.38 18.43
CA PRO A 466 -11.91 -3.68 18.43
C PRO A 466 -12.66 -3.13 17.22
N PHE A 467 -12.29 -1.94 16.73
CA PHE A 467 -12.90 -1.34 15.53
C PHE A 467 -12.48 -2.06 14.25
N LEU A 468 -11.21 -2.47 14.16
CA LEU A 468 -10.69 -3.24 13.03
C LEU A 468 -11.30 -4.66 13.01
N ASP A 469 -11.45 -5.28 14.17
CA ASP A 469 -12.08 -6.60 14.34
C ASP A 469 -13.59 -6.53 14.04
N ALA A 470 -14.27 -5.42 14.39
CA ALA A 470 -15.66 -5.17 14.02
C ALA A 470 -15.83 -4.92 12.52
N LYS A 471 -14.95 -4.12 11.90
CA LYS A 471 -15.05 -3.71 10.48
C LYS A 471 -14.56 -4.77 9.49
N PHE A 472 -13.64 -5.63 9.91
CA PHE A 472 -12.98 -6.62 9.03
C PHE A 472 -13.11 -8.08 9.51
N GLY A 473 -13.81 -8.33 10.63
CA GLY A 473 -14.14 -9.64 11.19
C GLY A 473 -13.00 -10.30 11.99
N ARG A 474 -13.31 -11.02 13.07
CA ARG A 474 -12.36 -11.68 14.01
C ARG A 474 -11.29 -12.61 13.38
N LYS A 475 -11.38 -12.94 12.09
CA LYS A 475 -10.38 -13.72 11.35
C LYS A 475 -9.15 -12.92 10.88
N SER A 476 -9.09 -11.60 11.11
CA SER A 476 -7.96 -10.73 10.69
C SER A 476 -6.76 -10.65 11.63
N ALA A 477 -6.72 -11.41 12.74
CA ALA A 477 -5.53 -11.48 13.58
C ALA A 477 -4.52 -12.51 13.04
N LEU A 478 -3.34 -12.01 12.67
CA LEU A 478 -2.09 -12.75 12.59
C LEU A 478 -1.97 -13.76 13.76
N ARG A 479 -2.09 -15.07 13.47
CA ARG A 479 -1.82 -16.24 14.32
C ARG A 479 -2.10 -16.10 15.83
N ARG A 480 -3.21 -16.70 16.29
CA ARG A 480 -3.26 -17.77 17.32
C ARG A 480 -4.72 -18.24 17.45
N LEU A 481 -4.98 -19.45 16.98
CA LEU A 481 -6.07 -20.28 17.47
C LEU A 481 -5.67 -20.72 18.88
N ASP A 482 -6.45 -20.29 19.87
CA ASP A 482 -7.01 -21.17 20.89
C ASP A 482 -7.89 -20.34 21.84
N ILE A 483 -8.90 -21.03 22.39
CA ILE A 483 -9.80 -20.63 23.49
C ILE A 483 -11.09 -19.92 23.07
N ALA A 484 -12.15 -20.72 22.86
CA ALA A 484 -13.52 -20.38 23.29
C ALA A 484 -14.44 -21.60 23.53
N GLY A 485 -13.93 -22.82 23.71
CA GLY A 485 -14.72 -23.93 24.31
C GLY A 485 -15.90 -24.50 23.50
N PHE A 486 -15.97 -24.28 22.18
CA PHE A 486 -16.96 -24.94 21.30
C PHE A 486 -16.26 -25.56 20.09
N GLN A 487 -16.64 -26.80 19.75
CA GLN A 487 -16.19 -27.49 18.54
C GLN A 487 -17.32 -27.45 17.49
N VAL A 488 -16.98 -27.02 16.28
CA VAL A 488 -17.91 -26.98 15.14
C VAL A 488 -17.41 -27.99 14.11
N HIS A 489 -18.27 -28.94 13.74
CA HIS A 489 -17.95 -29.98 12.77
C HIS A 489 -18.73 -29.73 11.46
N PRO A 490 -18.03 -29.63 10.31
CA PRO A 490 -18.69 -29.55 9.02
C PRO A 490 -19.37 -30.88 8.71
N THR A 491 -20.56 -30.81 8.12
CA THR A 491 -21.14 -31.96 7.43
C THR A 491 -20.82 -31.86 5.94
N GLY A 492 -20.96 -32.96 5.19
CA GLY A 492 -20.73 -32.96 3.74
C GLY A 492 -21.69 -32.07 2.94
N ASP A 493 -22.68 -31.46 3.60
CA ASP A 493 -23.63 -30.52 3.01
C ASP A 493 -23.23 -29.07 3.41
N PRO A 494 -23.02 -28.15 2.44
CA PRO A 494 -22.62 -26.77 2.72
C PRO A 494 -23.64 -25.97 3.54
N ASN A 495 -24.89 -26.46 3.66
CA ASN A 495 -25.97 -25.78 4.38
C ASN A 495 -26.25 -26.37 5.78
N LYS A 496 -25.40 -27.30 6.27
CA LYS A 496 -25.58 -27.98 7.56
C LYS A 496 -24.30 -28.06 8.39
N PHE A 497 -24.41 -27.76 9.68
CA PHE A 497 -23.30 -27.88 10.64
C PHE A 497 -23.77 -28.46 11.98
N TYR A 498 -22.88 -29.21 12.63
CA TYR A 498 -23.05 -29.63 14.01
C TYR A 498 -22.23 -28.75 14.95
N VAL A 499 -22.86 -28.31 16.05
CA VAL A 499 -22.20 -27.53 17.11
C VAL A 499 -22.27 -28.32 18.41
N ALA A 500 -21.12 -28.56 19.04
CA ALA A 500 -21.02 -29.21 20.34
C ALA A 500 -20.36 -28.29 21.39
N ASN A 501 -20.94 -28.26 22.59
CA ASN A 501 -20.41 -27.52 23.73
C ASN A 501 -19.31 -28.34 24.41
N ALA A 502 -18.05 -27.92 24.32
CA ALA A 502 -16.92 -28.69 24.83
C ALA A 502 -16.78 -28.68 26.36
N LYS A 503 -17.68 -27.97 27.09
CA LYS A 503 -17.66 -27.93 28.56
C LYS A 503 -18.42 -29.07 29.24
N ASN A 504 -19.35 -29.75 28.56
CA ASN A 504 -19.99 -30.96 29.06
C ASN A 504 -19.56 -32.13 28.19
N ARG A 505 -18.89 -33.13 28.76
CA ARG A 505 -18.50 -34.39 28.07
C ARG A 505 -19.70 -35.31 27.81
N ASP A 506 -20.85 -34.74 27.49
CA ASP A 506 -22.07 -35.46 27.17
C ASP A 506 -22.35 -35.25 25.68
N TYR A 507 -22.03 -36.27 24.88
CA TYR A 507 -22.15 -36.25 23.41
C TYR A 507 -23.58 -36.53 22.93
N SER A 508 -24.57 -36.43 23.82
CA SER A 508 -25.95 -36.88 23.59
C SER A 508 -26.89 -35.81 23.04
N SER A 509 -26.47 -34.55 22.89
CA SER A 509 -27.30 -33.49 22.31
C SER A 509 -26.55 -32.69 21.24
N PHE A 510 -26.63 -33.14 19.98
CA PHE A 510 -26.30 -32.31 18.82
C PHE A 510 -27.55 -31.56 18.38
N SER A 511 -27.49 -30.23 18.33
CA SER A 511 -28.51 -29.43 17.64
C SER A 511 -28.11 -29.28 16.17
N GLU A 512 -28.90 -29.87 15.28
CA GLU A 512 -28.74 -29.74 13.83
C GLU A 512 -29.38 -28.43 13.37
N LEU A 513 -28.63 -27.60 12.65
CA LEU A 513 -29.13 -26.37 12.05
C LEU A 513 -29.11 -26.50 10.52
N THR A 514 -30.29 -26.35 9.92
CA THR A 514 -30.53 -26.35 8.47
C THR A 514 -31.08 -25.01 8.04
N PHE A 515 -30.47 -24.40 7.03
CA PHE A 515 -31.03 -23.21 6.36
C PHE A 515 -31.83 -23.63 5.11
N SER A 516 -33.07 -23.17 4.99
CA SER A 516 -33.88 -23.25 3.75
C SER A 516 -34.57 -21.91 3.50
N GLU A 517 -34.80 -21.56 2.23
CA GLU A 517 -35.20 -20.22 1.77
C GLU A 517 -36.58 -19.74 2.26
N ASN A 518 -37.39 -20.57 2.92
CA ASN A 518 -38.73 -20.19 3.39
C ASN A 518 -39.07 -20.76 4.77
N CYS A 519 -38.51 -20.21 5.85
CA CYS A 519 -38.98 -20.51 7.21
C CYS A 519 -39.35 -19.24 7.99
N SER A 520 -40.62 -19.16 8.37
CA SER A 520 -41.10 -18.32 9.48
C SER A 520 -40.65 -18.94 10.81
N PHE A 521 -39.86 -18.19 11.57
CA PHE A 521 -39.31 -18.63 12.86
C PHE A 521 -40.35 -18.44 13.98
N LEU A 522 -41.20 -19.45 14.17
CA LEU A 522 -42.03 -19.56 15.38
C LEU A 522 -41.32 -20.44 16.42
N ASN A 523 -41.10 -19.86 17.60
CA ASN A 523 -40.55 -20.44 18.84
C ASN A 523 -39.01 -20.65 18.91
N MET A 524 -38.25 -19.55 18.97
CA MET A 524 -36.87 -19.59 19.49
C MET A 524 -36.67 -18.53 20.59
N THR A 525 -35.92 -18.89 21.63
CA THR A 525 -35.55 -17.99 22.75
C THR A 525 -34.60 -16.87 22.29
N SER A 526 -34.62 -15.74 23.01
CA SER A 526 -33.94 -14.47 22.63
C SER A 526 -32.44 -14.60 22.35
N ASP A 527 -31.77 -15.57 22.98
CA ASP A 527 -30.33 -15.77 22.82
C ASP A 527 -29.96 -16.38 21.46
N ASN A 528 -30.86 -17.16 20.85
CA ASN A 528 -30.63 -17.78 19.54
C ASN A 528 -30.85 -16.79 18.38
N LEU A 529 -31.74 -15.81 18.54
CA LEU A 529 -31.96 -14.72 17.58
C LEU A 529 -30.73 -13.80 17.44
N ASN A 530 -30.08 -13.50 18.57
CA ASN A 530 -28.86 -12.68 18.59
C ASN A 530 -27.64 -13.39 17.96
N MET A 531 -27.63 -14.72 17.99
CA MET A 531 -26.59 -15.53 17.33
C MET A 531 -26.81 -15.60 15.81
N LEU A 532 -28.05 -15.72 15.35
CA LEU A 532 -28.40 -15.76 13.93
C LEU A 532 -28.21 -14.41 13.23
N SER A 533 -28.59 -13.30 13.87
CA SER A 533 -28.33 -11.93 13.36
C SER A 533 -26.83 -11.68 13.13
N LYS A 534 -25.98 -12.13 14.06
CA LYS A 534 -24.52 -12.03 13.92
C LYS A 534 -23.96 -12.94 12.84
N LEU A 535 -24.59 -14.07 12.55
CA LEU A 535 -24.16 -14.97 11.47
C LEU A 535 -24.60 -14.45 10.10
N ALA A 536 -25.80 -13.88 9.97
CA ALA A 536 -26.27 -13.20 8.76
C ALA A 536 -25.36 -12.02 8.36
N GLU A 537 -24.96 -11.18 9.34
CA GLU A 537 -23.96 -10.11 9.14
C GLU A 537 -22.58 -10.62 8.69
N ILE A 538 -22.15 -11.80 9.18
CA ILE A 538 -20.84 -12.38 8.85
C ILE A 538 -20.81 -12.93 7.42
N PHE A 539 -21.94 -13.41 6.89
CA PHE A 539 -22.03 -13.99 5.55
C PHE A 539 -22.62 -13.05 4.48
N GLY A 540 -23.07 -11.85 4.88
CA GLY A 540 -23.43 -10.77 3.95
C GLY A 540 -24.78 -10.96 3.27
N TYR A 541 -25.75 -11.52 3.98
CA TYR A 541 -27.17 -11.51 3.59
C TYR A 541 -27.88 -10.41 4.39
N ASP A 542 -28.67 -9.57 3.74
CA ASP A 542 -29.48 -8.53 4.39
C ASP A 542 -30.77 -9.14 4.97
N GLU A 543 -31.11 -8.70 6.20
CA GLU A 543 -32.15 -9.17 7.16
C GLU A 543 -32.93 -10.46 6.87
#